data_AF-A0A498HA43-F1
#
_entry.id   AF-A0A498HA43-F1
#
_cell.length_a   1.000
_cell.length_b   1.000
_cell.length_c   1.000
_cell.angle_alpha   90.00
_cell.angle_beta   90.00
_cell.angle_gamma   90.00
#
_symmetry.space_group_name_H-M   'P 1'
#
loop_
_entity.id
_entity.type
_entity.pdbx_description
1 polymer ?
#
loop_
_entity_poly.entity_id
_entity_poly.type
_entity_poly.pdbx_seq_one_letter_code
_entity_poly.pdbx_strand_id
1 'polypeptide(L)'
;MEWASNTLGCISGSVFYTISSGFRIVEERLIALHALARKFAVLTISSAGTCGAMGKEIIVVKDIIRWWVEKNKLEKLPLVAKGASSGRYFVSVLATVLKFNSIAIMIAEGLFDQMKIESYPPTLFMHMPKDIVRQKKIDKHMKILKKKGVDVAEIECMEFPLSPHLLADRIPGLDQSVSAKLFELFRKKGFIDENGYMKNDGRKTRWKEAVRESKIVSLDDHLTHYIQEELNLAFAYHEMASLHADRMFKWFESHMK
;
A
#
# COMPACT_ATOMS: atom_id res chain seq x y z
N MET A 1 -27.64 5.94 -6.48
CA MET A 1 -26.31 5.30 -6.51
C MET A 1 -26.19 4.48 -5.23
N GLU A 2 -26.62 3.22 -5.30
CA GLU A 2 -26.41 2.24 -4.24
C GLU A 2 -24.97 1.74 -4.32
N TRP A 3 -24.21 1.94 -3.25
CA TRP A 3 -22.98 1.19 -3.00
C TRP A 3 -23.17 0.49 -1.66
N ALA A 4 -23.22 -0.84 -1.73
CA ALA A 4 -23.61 -1.73 -0.65
C ALA A 4 -22.76 -1.52 0.61
N SER A 5 -23.42 -1.09 1.70
CA SER A 5 -22.94 -1.30 3.07
C SER A 5 -23.83 -2.35 3.70
N ASN A 6 -23.34 -3.59 3.83
CA ASN A 6 -23.99 -4.59 4.67
C ASN A 6 -22.91 -5.44 5.33
N THR A 7 -22.59 -5.09 6.58
CA THR A 7 -22.39 -6.01 7.71
C THR A 7 -22.09 -5.18 8.96
N LEU A 8 -23.13 -4.85 9.72
CA LEU A 8 -23.04 -4.33 11.08
C LEU A 8 -23.08 -5.50 12.06
N GLY A 9 -21.90 -6.01 12.42
CA GLY A 9 -21.67 -6.74 13.68
C GLY A 9 -20.85 -5.84 14.59
N CYS A 10 -21.17 -5.76 15.88
CA CYS A 10 -20.52 -4.89 16.88
C CYS A 10 -19.00 -4.73 16.65
N ILE A 11 -18.59 -3.58 16.12
CA ILE A 11 -17.18 -3.24 15.88
C ILE A 11 -16.62 -2.64 17.18
N SER A 12 -15.85 -3.42 17.93
CA SER A 12 -14.90 -2.90 18.91
C SER A 12 -13.55 -2.73 18.21
N GLY A 13 -13.25 -1.55 17.67
CA GLY A 13 -11.98 -1.34 16.97
C GLY A 13 -11.81 0.05 16.40
N SER A 14 -10.66 0.30 15.77
CA SER A 14 -10.20 1.63 15.34
C SER A 14 -10.60 1.94 13.90
N VAL A 15 -10.49 3.19 13.46
CA VAL A 15 -10.83 3.54 12.08
C VAL A 15 -9.57 3.65 11.21
N PHE A 16 -9.48 2.79 10.19
CA PHE A 16 -8.39 2.74 9.22
C PHE A 16 -8.82 3.34 7.89
N TYR A 17 -8.07 4.33 7.42
CA TYR A 17 -8.29 4.97 6.14
C TYR A 17 -7.18 4.61 5.17
N THR A 18 -7.56 4.24 3.96
CA THR A 18 -6.63 4.12 2.85
C THR A 18 -7.05 5.04 1.72
N ILE A 19 -6.14 5.90 1.29
CA ILE A 19 -6.32 6.75 0.11
C ILE A 19 -5.41 6.20 -0.97
N SER A 20 -6.03 5.73 -2.05
CA SER A 20 -5.33 5.20 -3.21
C SER A 20 -6.08 5.53 -4.50
N SER A 21 -5.34 5.53 -5.61
CA SER A 21 -5.90 5.62 -6.95
C SER A 21 -6.52 4.28 -7.37
N GLY A 22 -7.63 3.91 -6.74
CA GLY A 22 -8.50 2.78 -7.12
C GLY A 22 -8.16 1.43 -6.45
N PHE A 23 -9.21 0.71 -6.05
CA PHE A 23 -9.20 -0.62 -5.38
C PHE A 23 -8.72 -1.78 -6.29
N ARG A 24 -7.66 -1.56 -7.08
CA ARG A 24 -7.32 -2.41 -8.22
C ARG A 24 -5.97 -3.12 -8.10
N ILE A 25 -5.41 -3.25 -6.90
CA ILE A 25 -4.10 -3.89 -6.71
C ILE A 25 -4.20 -4.94 -5.59
N VAL A 26 -3.52 -6.07 -5.77
CA VAL A 26 -3.47 -7.20 -4.82
C VAL A 26 -3.11 -6.71 -3.41
N GLU A 27 -2.10 -5.85 -3.32
CA GLU A 27 -1.60 -5.29 -2.06
C GLU A 27 -2.65 -4.50 -1.27
N GLU A 28 -3.53 -3.79 -1.97
CA GLU A 28 -4.56 -2.96 -1.34
C GLU A 28 -5.63 -3.82 -0.69
N ARG A 29 -6.06 -4.85 -1.41
CA ARG A 29 -6.99 -5.88 -0.91
C ARG A 29 -6.38 -6.55 0.32
N LEU A 30 -5.13 -7.00 0.24
CA LEU A 30 -4.46 -7.67 1.36
C LEU A 30 -4.35 -6.76 2.58
N ILE A 31 -3.95 -5.50 2.42
CA ILE A 31 -3.90 -4.54 3.54
C ILE A 31 -5.29 -4.33 4.16
N ALA A 32 -6.35 -4.21 3.35
CA ALA A 32 -7.72 -4.06 3.85
C ALA A 32 -8.16 -5.31 4.63
N LEU A 33 -7.85 -6.52 4.13
CA LEU A 33 -8.14 -7.77 4.84
C LEU A 33 -7.39 -7.86 6.17
N HIS A 34 -6.12 -7.44 6.22
CA HIS A 34 -5.37 -7.34 7.48
C HIS A 34 -6.01 -6.36 8.47
N ALA A 35 -6.50 -5.21 7.99
CA ALA A 35 -7.22 -4.24 8.83
C ALA A 35 -8.50 -4.85 9.42
N LEU A 36 -9.31 -5.49 8.59
CA LEU A 36 -10.57 -6.14 8.99
C LEU A 36 -10.32 -7.28 9.97
N ALA A 37 -9.29 -8.11 9.76
CA ALA A 37 -8.90 -9.18 10.67
C ALA A 37 -8.51 -8.65 12.07
N ARG A 38 -8.00 -7.41 12.13
CA ARG A 38 -7.66 -6.69 13.36
C ARG A 38 -8.80 -5.80 13.88
N LYS A 39 -10.02 -6.00 13.36
CA LYS A 39 -11.26 -5.30 13.75
C LYS A 39 -11.27 -3.80 13.48
N PHE A 40 -10.46 -3.31 12.53
CA PHE A 40 -10.58 -1.93 12.09
C PHE A 40 -11.82 -1.73 11.24
N ALA A 41 -12.49 -0.60 11.43
CA ALA A 41 -13.45 -0.08 10.47
C ALA A 41 -12.67 0.55 9.30
N VAL A 42 -12.90 0.08 8.07
CA VAL A 42 -12.08 0.46 6.90
C VAL A 42 -12.87 1.42 6.00
N LEU A 43 -12.28 2.58 5.69
CA LEU A 43 -12.75 3.46 4.63
C LEU A 43 -11.67 3.62 3.55
N THR A 44 -12.03 3.26 2.31
CA THR A 44 -11.20 3.44 1.12
C THR A 44 -11.70 4.65 0.34
N ILE A 45 -10.83 5.60 0.02
CA ILE A 45 -11.19 6.78 -0.77
C ILE A 45 -10.44 6.72 -2.10
N SER A 46 -11.21 6.75 -3.18
CA SER A 46 -10.70 6.80 -4.56
C SER A 46 -10.97 8.19 -5.15
N SER A 47 -10.03 8.70 -5.95
CA SER A 47 -10.26 9.91 -6.73
C SER A 47 -11.24 9.63 -7.87
N ALA A 48 -12.16 10.57 -8.13
CA ALA A 48 -13.07 10.55 -9.28
C ALA A 48 -12.40 11.06 -10.57
N GLY A 49 -11.15 11.53 -10.51
CA GLY A 49 -10.42 12.11 -11.63
C GLY A 49 -8.90 12.07 -11.43
N THR A 50 -8.20 13.13 -11.82
CA THR A 50 -6.75 13.21 -11.68
C THR A 50 -6.34 13.12 -10.21
N CYS A 51 -5.38 12.25 -9.90
CA CYS A 51 -4.95 12.07 -8.52
C CYS A 51 -3.99 13.19 -8.09
N GLY A 52 -4.25 13.80 -6.92
CA GLY A 52 -3.27 14.63 -6.22
C GLY A 52 -3.50 16.13 -6.28
N ALA A 53 -4.73 16.61 -6.50
CA ALA A 53 -4.98 18.05 -6.35
C ALA A 53 -5.08 18.41 -4.87
N MET A 54 -3.98 18.88 -4.27
CA MET A 54 -3.86 19.18 -2.84
C MET A 54 -4.64 20.43 -2.35
N GLY A 55 -5.60 20.91 -3.14
CA GLY A 55 -6.43 22.07 -2.84
C GLY A 55 -7.78 21.67 -2.21
N LYS A 56 -8.87 21.91 -2.95
CA LYS A 56 -10.24 21.63 -2.49
C LYS A 56 -10.46 20.16 -2.10
N GLU A 57 -9.74 19.22 -2.70
CA GLU A 57 -9.89 17.79 -2.40
C GLU A 57 -9.57 17.45 -0.95
N ILE A 58 -8.59 18.13 -0.33
CA ILE A 58 -8.23 17.91 1.08
C ILE A 58 -9.42 18.20 2.00
N ILE A 59 -10.19 19.26 1.70
CA ILE A 59 -11.39 19.63 2.46
C ILE A 59 -12.52 18.63 2.20
N VAL A 60 -12.76 18.29 0.93
CA VAL A 60 -13.79 17.31 0.56
C VAL A 60 -13.54 15.96 1.22
N VAL A 61 -12.31 15.45 1.20
CA VAL A 61 -11.96 14.17 1.83
C VAL A 61 -12.08 14.26 3.35
N LYS A 62 -11.67 15.35 3.97
CA LYS A 62 -11.88 15.58 5.41
C LYS A 62 -13.37 15.50 5.78
N ASP A 63 -14.24 16.11 4.97
CA ASP A 63 -15.68 16.11 5.22
C ASP A 63 -16.30 14.73 4.98
N ILE A 64 -15.87 13.99 3.95
CA ILE A 64 -16.26 12.60 3.71
C ILE A 64 -15.88 11.73 4.91
N ILE A 65 -14.66 11.86 5.43
CA ILE A 65 -14.19 11.10 6.59
C ILE A 65 -15.06 11.39 7.80
N ARG A 66 -15.31 12.67 8.11
CA ARG A 66 -16.15 13.07 9.25
C ARG A 66 -17.56 12.54 9.12
N TRP A 67 -18.20 12.77 7.97
CA TRP A 67 -19.54 12.26 7.69
C TRP A 67 -19.61 10.74 7.84
N TRP A 68 -18.62 10.01 7.34
CA TRP A 68 -18.62 8.55 7.44
C TRP A 68 -18.42 8.07 8.88
N VAL A 69 -17.55 8.72 9.66
CA VAL A 69 -17.36 8.42 11.09
C VAL A 69 -18.66 8.65 11.86
N GLU A 70 -19.29 9.80 11.68
CA GLU A 70 -20.55 10.18 12.34
C GLU A 70 -21.69 9.23 11.95
N LYS A 71 -21.86 8.97 10.65
CA LYS A 71 -22.89 8.07 10.13
C LYS A 71 -22.77 6.66 10.71
N ASN A 72 -21.55 6.21 10.99
CA ASN A 72 -21.28 4.87 11.54
C ASN A 72 -21.07 4.86 13.06
N LYS A 73 -21.25 5.99 13.76
CA LYS A 73 -21.09 6.12 15.22
C LYS A 73 -19.69 5.73 15.73
N LEU A 74 -18.66 6.15 15.00
CA LEU A 74 -17.25 5.78 15.26
C LEU A 74 -16.44 6.93 15.89
N GLU A 75 -17.08 8.01 16.34
CA GLU A 75 -16.44 9.27 16.76
C GLU A 75 -15.47 9.12 17.95
N LYS A 76 -15.70 8.10 18.77
CA LYS A 76 -14.89 7.80 19.97
C LYS A 76 -13.66 6.93 19.66
N LEU A 77 -13.53 6.47 18.43
CA LEU A 77 -12.48 5.52 18.03
C LEU A 77 -11.27 6.27 17.45
N PRO A 78 -10.05 5.75 17.66
CA PRO A 78 -8.86 6.39 17.13
C PRO A 78 -8.83 6.33 15.60
N LEU A 79 -8.26 7.37 15.01
CA LEU A 79 -8.25 7.63 13.58
C LEU A 79 -6.83 7.42 13.03
N VAL A 80 -6.62 6.47 12.13
CA VAL A 80 -5.30 6.25 11.50
C VAL A 80 -5.41 6.22 9.98
N ALA A 81 -4.38 6.71 9.29
CA ALA A 81 -4.40 6.78 7.82
C ALA A 81 -3.18 6.15 7.18
N LYS A 82 -3.38 5.59 5.99
CA LYS A 82 -2.32 5.11 5.12
C LYS A 82 -2.47 5.70 3.71
N GLY A 83 -1.36 6.22 3.19
CA GLY A 83 -1.25 6.72 1.82
C GLY A 83 -0.19 5.95 1.04
N ALA A 84 -0.51 5.53 -0.18
CA ALA A 84 0.43 4.93 -1.12
C ALA A 84 0.41 5.67 -2.45
N SER A 85 1.51 5.59 -3.20
CA SER A 85 1.66 6.28 -4.49
C SER A 85 1.31 7.78 -4.38
N SER A 86 0.38 8.33 -5.15
CA SER A 86 -0.10 9.72 -5.02
C SER A 86 -0.76 10.01 -3.66
N GLY A 87 -1.42 9.02 -3.07
CA GLY A 87 -2.06 9.10 -1.75
C GLY A 87 -1.08 9.37 -0.61
N ARG A 88 0.22 9.08 -0.81
CA ARG A 88 1.29 9.38 0.16
C ARG A 88 1.41 10.88 0.43
N TYR A 89 1.31 11.69 -0.63
CA TYR A 89 1.36 13.14 -0.56
C TYR A 89 0.06 13.65 0.05
N PHE A 90 -1.06 13.08 -0.39
CA PHE A 90 -2.38 13.46 0.08
C PHE A 90 -2.54 13.24 1.59
N VAL A 91 -2.22 12.04 2.10
CA VAL A 91 -2.28 11.75 3.54
C VAL A 91 -1.33 12.64 4.32
N SER A 92 -0.14 12.93 3.77
CA SER A 92 0.79 13.85 4.44
C SER A 92 0.20 15.26 4.61
N VAL A 93 -0.54 15.76 3.62
CA VAL A 93 -1.21 17.07 3.70
C VAL A 93 -2.47 16.99 4.56
N LEU A 94 -3.30 15.96 4.39
CA LEU A 94 -4.54 15.78 5.13
C LEU A 94 -4.30 15.74 6.65
N ALA A 95 -3.19 15.14 7.09
CA ALA A 95 -2.78 15.10 8.49
C ALA A 95 -2.49 16.47 9.12
N THR A 96 -2.36 17.55 8.32
CA THR A 96 -2.25 18.92 8.82
C THR A 96 -3.60 19.54 9.17
N VAL A 97 -4.70 19.03 8.60
CA VAL A 97 -6.05 19.59 8.76
C VAL A 97 -7.04 18.65 9.46
N LEU A 98 -6.65 17.39 9.65
CA LEU A 98 -7.40 16.34 10.33
C LEU A 98 -6.48 15.59 11.29
N LYS A 99 -6.92 15.42 12.54
CA LYS A 99 -6.13 14.80 13.59
C LYS A 99 -6.17 13.28 13.45
N PHE A 100 -5.04 12.68 13.12
CA PHE A 100 -4.82 11.24 13.19
C PHE A 100 -4.01 10.88 14.44
N ASN A 101 -4.21 9.68 14.94
CA ASN A 101 -3.39 9.06 16.00
C ASN A 101 -2.01 8.69 15.46
N SER A 102 -1.94 8.20 14.23
CA SER A 102 -0.71 7.91 13.50
C SER A 102 -1.02 7.73 12.01
N ILE A 103 0.01 7.88 11.18
CA ILE A 103 -0.09 7.66 9.74
C ILE A 103 1.00 6.71 9.23
N ALA A 104 0.74 6.05 8.11
CA ALA A 104 1.73 5.30 7.35
C ALA A 104 1.82 5.83 5.92
N ILE A 105 3.04 6.07 5.45
CA ILE A 105 3.34 6.58 4.12
C ILE A 105 4.13 5.53 3.38
N MET A 106 3.58 5.03 2.27
CA MET A 106 4.20 3.99 1.46
C MET A 106 4.86 4.56 0.19
N ILE A 107 5.92 3.87 -0.27
CA ILE A 107 6.66 4.09 -1.53
C ILE A 107 7.58 5.32 -1.51
N ALA A 108 7.15 6.45 -0.97
CA ALA A 108 7.88 7.71 -1.15
C ALA A 108 7.61 8.75 -0.02
N GLU A 109 8.19 9.94 -0.17
CA GLU A 109 8.60 10.81 0.93
C GLU A 109 7.53 11.73 1.58
N GLY A 110 6.31 11.88 1.04
CA GLY A 110 5.35 12.89 1.52
C GLY A 110 5.77 14.35 1.22
N LEU A 111 4.96 15.36 1.61
CA LEU A 111 5.19 16.80 1.31
C LEU A 111 5.65 17.62 2.54
N PHE A 112 6.51 17.06 3.38
CA PHE A 112 6.84 17.65 4.70
C PHE A 112 7.67 18.93 4.65
N ASP A 113 8.43 19.16 3.59
CA ASP A 113 9.23 20.37 3.39
C ASP A 113 8.43 21.56 2.85
N GLN A 114 7.19 21.32 2.42
CA GLN A 114 6.29 22.33 1.85
C GLN A 114 5.21 22.76 2.85
N MET A 115 5.22 22.24 4.07
CA MET A 115 4.17 22.46 5.06
C MET A 115 4.72 22.97 6.39
N LYS A 116 3.97 23.88 7.02
CA LYS A 116 4.20 24.25 8.42
C LYS A 116 3.75 23.09 9.29
N ILE A 117 4.70 22.54 10.04
CA ILE A 117 4.46 21.41 10.95
C ILE A 117 4.69 21.94 12.36
N GLU A 118 3.61 22.15 13.09
CA GLU A 118 3.63 22.53 14.51
C GLU A 118 3.37 21.30 15.38
N SER A 119 2.25 20.62 15.12
CA SER A 119 1.89 19.33 15.71
C SER A 119 1.56 18.37 14.56
N TYR A 120 2.13 17.17 14.59
CA TYR A 120 1.97 16.19 13.51
C TYR A 120 1.87 14.77 14.07
N PRO A 121 1.06 13.88 13.47
CA PRO A 121 0.95 12.51 13.96
C PRO A 121 2.26 11.73 13.82
N PRO A 122 2.52 10.78 14.72
CA PRO A 122 3.51 9.73 14.52
C PRO A 122 3.43 9.15 13.10
N THR A 123 4.56 9.10 12.41
CA THR A 123 4.63 8.75 10.98
C THR A 123 5.52 7.53 10.74
N LEU A 124 4.94 6.48 10.16
CA LEU A 124 5.66 5.33 9.67
C LEU A 124 5.95 5.47 8.18
N PHE A 125 7.21 5.31 7.78
CA PHE A 125 7.57 5.17 6.36
C PHE A 125 7.72 3.70 6.01
N MET A 126 7.15 3.29 4.88
CA MET A 126 7.31 1.93 4.38
C MET A 126 7.69 1.98 2.90
N HIS A 127 8.90 1.53 2.59
CA HIS A 127 9.45 1.67 1.24
C HIS A 127 10.30 0.47 0.89
N MET A 128 10.71 0.42 -0.37
CA MET A 128 11.62 -0.60 -0.86
C MET A 128 13.03 -0.01 -1.00
N PRO A 129 14.07 -0.70 -0.53
CA PRO A 129 15.42 -0.13 -0.45
C PRO A 129 16.10 -0.01 -1.82
N LYS A 130 15.71 -0.80 -2.84
CA LYS A 130 16.31 -0.65 -4.18
C LYS A 130 15.88 0.63 -4.89
N ASP A 131 14.84 1.32 -4.41
CA ASP A 131 14.52 2.67 -4.86
C ASP A 131 15.34 3.72 -4.10
N ILE A 132 16.62 3.81 -4.48
CA ILE A 132 17.61 4.68 -3.85
C ILE A 132 17.20 6.16 -3.92
N VAL A 133 16.49 6.56 -4.98
CA VAL A 133 16.03 7.94 -5.15
C VAL A 133 14.98 8.28 -4.09
N ARG A 134 14.03 7.37 -3.84
CA ARG A 134 13.00 7.58 -2.82
C ARG A 134 13.56 7.41 -1.41
N GLN A 135 14.44 6.44 -1.18
CA GLN A 135 15.10 6.25 0.11
C GLN A 135 15.79 7.53 0.59
N LYS A 136 16.62 8.16 -0.25
CA LYS A 136 17.31 9.42 0.10
C LYS A 136 16.35 10.55 0.51
N LYS A 137 15.17 10.61 -0.12
CA LYS A 137 14.16 11.62 0.20
C LYS A 137 13.40 11.28 1.48
N ILE A 138 13.11 10.01 1.70
CA ILE A 138 12.53 9.52 2.96
C ILE A 138 13.48 9.83 4.12
N ASP A 139 14.78 9.55 4.00
CA ASP A 139 15.78 9.86 5.02
C ASP A 139 15.79 11.35 5.39
N LYS A 140 15.71 12.23 4.38
CA LYS A 140 15.62 13.68 4.57
C LYS A 140 14.36 14.04 5.36
N HIS A 141 13.21 13.48 5.00
CA HIS A 141 11.93 13.83 5.63
C HIS A 141 11.79 13.24 7.04
N MET A 142 12.31 12.04 7.29
CA MET A 142 12.40 11.48 8.63
C MET A 142 13.24 12.38 9.55
N LYS A 143 14.38 12.90 9.06
CA LYS A 143 15.20 13.87 9.83
C LYS A 143 14.43 15.16 10.13
N ILE A 144 13.65 15.68 9.18
CA ILE A 144 12.81 16.88 9.38
C ILE A 144 11.76 16.62 10.47
N LEU A 145 11.04 15.50 10.38
CA LEU A 145 9.99 15.15 11.34
C LEU A 145 10.55 14.91 12.75
N LYS A 146 11.65 14.15 12.86
CA LYS A 146 12.34 13.92 14.15
C LYS A 146 12.80 15.24 14.80
N LYS A 147 13.35 16.18 14.02
CA LYS A 147 13.73 17.52 14.52
C LYS A 147 12.54 18.33 15.05
N LYS A 148 11.33 18.03 14.58
CA LYS A 148 10.07 18.64 15.03
C LYS A 148 9.40 17.86 16.17
N GLY A 149 10.10 16.88 16.76
CA GLY A 149 9.58 16.08 17.87
C GLY A 149 8.53 15.04 17.50
N VAL A 150 8.37 14.73 16.21
CA VAL A 150 7.45 13.70 15.73
C VAL A 150 8.10 12.32 15.90
N ASP A 151 7.34 11.34 16.42
CA ASP A 151 7.79 9.95 16.42
C ASP A 151 7.75 9.37 15.00
N VAL A 152 8.86 8.75 14.59
CA VAL A 152 9.08 8.33 13.21
C VAL A 152 9.82 7.01 13.17
N ALA A 153 9.22 6.05 12.47
CA ALA A 153 9.80 4.74 12.20
C ALA A 153 9.83 4.41 10.71
N GLU A 154 10.61 3.39 10.35
CA GLU A 154 10.70 2.89 8.98
C GLU A 154 10.53 1.36 8.90
N ILE A 155 10.01 0.91 7.76
CA ILE A 155 9.96 -0.49 7.35
C ILE A 155 10.53 -0.57 5.94
N GLU A 156 11.68 -1.20 5.82
CA GLU A 156 12.24 -1.60 4.54
C GLU A 156 11.59 -2.91 4.08
N CYS A 157 10.96 -2.86 2.91
CA CYS A 157 10.36 -4.01 2.25
C CYS A 157 11.44 -4.64 1.38
N MET A 158 12.12 -5.65 1.93
CA MET A 158 13.20 -6.35 1.24
C MET A 158 12.70 -7.22 0.11
N GLU A 159 13.59 -7.55 -0.82
CA GLU A 159 13.29 -8.54 -1.85
C GLU A 159 13.05 -9.92 -1.24
N PHE A 160 12.30 -10.74 -1.93
CA PHE A 160 11.98 -12.09 -1.50
C PHE A 160 11.91 -13.03 -2.70
N PRO A 161 12.18 -14.33 -2.50
CA PRO A 161 12.20 -15.28 -3.60
C PRO A 161 10.77 -15.57 -4.07
N LEU A 162 10.62 -15.73 -5.38
CA LEU A 162 9.43 -16.36 -5.93
C LEU A 162 9.40 -17.84 -5.53
N SER A 163 8.20 -18.37 -5.40
CA SER A 163 7.94 -19.81 -5.27
C SER A 163 6.92 -20.24 -6.34
N PRO A 164 6.79 -21.55 -6.62
CA PRO A 164 5.78 -22.05 -7.55
C PRO A 164 4.34 -21.65 -7.21
N HIS A 165 4.03 -21.38 -5.94
CA HIS A 165 2.68 -21.05 -5.47
C HIS A 165 2.46 -19.56 -5.22
N LEU A 166 3.52 -18.75 -5.11
CA LEU A 166 3.44 -17.35 -4.67
C LEU A 166 2.37 -16.54 -5.42
N LEU A 167 2.33 -16.62 -6.75
CA LEU A 167 1.40 -15.82 -7.53
C LEU A 167 -0.04 -16.28 -7.30
N ALA A 168 -0.29 -17.59 -7.23
CA ALA A 168 -1.63 -18.14 -6.98
C ALA A 168 -2.15 -17.82 -5.57
N ASP A 169 -1.26 -17.83 -4.57
CA ASP A 169 -1.63 -17.53 -3.18
C ASP A 169 -2.04 -16.06 -2.98
N ARG A 170 -1.50 -15.16 -3.81
CA ARG A 170 -1.70 -13.71 -3.67
C ARG A 170 -2.77 -13.17 -4.63
N ILE A 171 -2.78 -13.64 -5.87
CA ILE A 171 -3.62 -13.15 -6.96
C ILE A 171 -4.92 -13.97 -7.03
N PRO A 172 -6.09 -13.39 -6.68
CA PRO A 172 -7.36 -14.10 -6.79
C PRO A 172 -7.65 -14.52 -8.23
N GLY A 173 -8.09 -15.77 -8.39
CA GLY A 173 -8.43 -16.33 -9.70
C GLY A 173 -7.22 -16.79 -10.53
N LEU A 174 -6.00 -16.69 -10.01
CA LEU A 174 -4.84 -17.33 -10.65
C LEU A 174 -4.68 -18.77 -10.17
N ASP A 175 -4.71 -19.71 -11.10
CA ASP A 175 -4.59 -21.14 -10.80
C ASP A 175 -3.16 -21.54 -10.36
N GLN A 176 -3.07 -22.51 -9.44
CA GLN A 176 -1.79 -23.01 -8.94
C GLN A 176 -0.92 -23.62 -10.05
N SER A 177 -1.52 -24.32 -11.02
CA SER A 177 -0.77 -24.89 -12.14
C SER A 177 -0.22 -23.80 -13.07
N VAL A 178 -0.94 -22.69 -13.24
CA VAL A 178 -0.48 -21.53 -14.00
C VAL A 178 0.68 -20.86 -13.27
N SER A 179 0.57 -20.63 -11.97
CA SER A 179 1.66 -20.09 -11.14
C SER A 179 2.93 -20.93 -11.23
N ALA A 180 2.81 -22.26 -11.10
CA ALA A 180 3.95 -23.18 -11.20
C ALA A 180 4.60 -23.15 -12.59
N LYS A 181 3.81 -23.13 -13.67
CA LYS A 181 4.32 -23.02 -15.05
C LYS A 181 5.06 -21.70 -15.29
N LEU A 182 4.54 -20.59 -14.74
CA LEU A 182 5.20 -19.28 -14.83
C LEU A 182 6.53 -19.27 -14.07
N PHE A 183 6.56 -19.83 -12.86
CA PHE A 183 7.79 -19.97 -12.08
C PHE A 183 8.88 -20.72 -12.86
N GLU A 184 8.52 -21.85 -13.46
CA GLU A 184 9.43 -22.64 -14.30
C GLU A 184 9.91 -21.89 -15.54
N LEU A 185 9.02 -21.15 -16.19
CA LEU A 185 9.38 -20.29 -17.32
C LEU A 185 10.37 -19.20 -16.89
N PHE A 186 10.13 -18.55 -15.75
CA PHE A 186 10.99 -17.48 -15.24
C PHE A 186 12.38 -18.01 -14.90
N ARG A 187 12.46 -19.20 -14.32
CA ARG A 187 13.73 -19.90 -14.07
C ARG A 187 14.45 -20.23 -15.38
N LYS A 188 13.77 -20.85 -16.35
CA LYS A 188 14.33 -21.23 -17.64
C LYS A 188 14.84 -20.04 -18.46
N LYS A 189 14.12 -18.91 -18.41
CA LYS A 189 14.50 -17.67 -19.10
C LYS A 189 15.52 -16.84 -18.30
N GLY A 190 15.88 -17.29 -17.09
CA GLY A 190 16.87 -16.63 -16.24
C GLY A 190 16.40 -15.30 -15.63
N PHE A 191 15.08 -15.07 -15.57
CA PHE A 191 14.50 -13.87 -14.94
C PHE A 191 14.62 -13.91 -13.41
N ILE A 192 14.60 -15.12 -12.85
CA ILE A 192 14.94 -15.40 -11.46
C ILE A 192 16.29 -16.13 -11.36
N ASP A 193 16.95 -16.01 -10.21
CA ASP A 193 18.16 -16.77 -9.89
C ASP A 193 17.85 -18.18 -9.35
N GLU A 194 18.89 -18.90 -8.96
CA GLU A 194 18.78 -20.28 -8.42
C GLU A 194 18.00 -20.35 -7.10
N ASN A 195 17.96 -19.24 -6.35
CA ASN A 195 17.24 -19.13 -5.08
C ASN A 195 15.83 -18.54 -5.27
N GLY A 196 15.43 -18.23 -6.50
CA GLY A 196 14.12 -17.71 -6.84
C GLY A 196 13.99 -16.19 -6.80
N TYR A 197 15.08 -15.44 -6.57
CA TYR A 197 15.04 -13.97 -6.52
C TYR A 197 14.97 -13.36 -7.92
N MET A 198 14.18 -12.30 -8.06
CA MET A 198 14.10 -11.52 -9.28
C MET A 198 15.44 -10.83 -9.56
N LYS A 199 16.02 -11.06 -10.74
CA LYS A 199 17.28 -10.40 -11.13
C LYS A 199 17.10 -8.96 -11.59
N ASN A 200 15.89 -8.61 -12.04
CA ASN A 200 15.55 -7.30 -12.57
C ASN A 200 14.17 -6.86 -12.10
N ASP A 201 13.91 -5.56 -12.21
CA ASP A 201 12.58 -4.95 -12.06
C ASP A 201 11.53 -5.73 -12.87
N GLY A 202 10.48 -6.20 -12.19
CA GLY A 202 9.39 -6.98 -12.80
C GLY A 202 8.68 -6.25 -13.94
N ARG A 203 8.68 -4.91 -13.93
CA ARG A 203 8.11 -4.07 -14.99
C ARG A 203 9.04 -3.94 -16.20
N LYS A 204 10.36 -4.08 -16.01
CA LYS A 204 11.36 -4.05 -17.09
C LYS A 204 11.66 -5.44 -17.66
N THR A 205 11.32 -6.49 -16.93
CA THR A 205 11.52 -7.87 -17.34
C THR A 205 10.56 -8.23 -18.47
N ARG A 206 11.06 -8.80 -19.57
CA ARG A 206 10.29 -9.22 -20.75
C ARG A 206 9.51 -10.52 -20.55
N TRP A 207 8.94 -10.72 -19.37
CA TRP A 207 8.26 -11.97 -19.02
C TRP A 207 6.97 -12.18 -19.83
N LYS A 208 6.25 -11.10 -20.18
CA LYS A 208 5.03 -11.16 -21.02
C LYS A 208 5.33 -11.72 -22.42
N GLU A 209 6.47 -11.30 -23.00
CA GLU A 209 6.94 -11.81 -24.29
C GLU A 209 7.29 -13.29 -24.20
N ALA A 210 8.04 -13.68 -23.15
CA ALA A 210 8.37 -15.08 -22.91
C ALA A 210 7.12 -15.97 -22.72
N VAL A 211 6.08 -15.48 -22.05
CA VAL A 211 4.81 -16.21 -21.90
C VAL A 211 4.16 -16.43 -23.27
N ARG A 212 4.01 -15.37 -24.08
CA ARG A 212 3.44 -15.45 -25.43
C ARG A 212 4.20 -16.41 -26.34
N GLU A 213 5.54 -16.35 -26.34
CA GLU A 213 6.39 -17.24 -27.14
C GLU A 213 6.28 -18.70 -26.72
N SER A 214 6.24 -18.94 -25.41
CA SER A 214 6.27 -20.31 -24.85
C SER A 214 4.94 -21.05 -25.02
N LYS A 215 3.81 -20.32 -25.16
CA LYS A 215 2.44 -20.86 -25.26
C LYS A 215 2.06 -21.83 -24.13
N ILE A 216 2.77 -21.78 -22.99
CA ILE A 216 2.54 -22.72 -21.86
C ILE A 216 1.27 -22.41 -21.08
N VAL A 217 0.83 -21.15 -21.12
CA VAL A 217 -0.38 -20.62 -20.47
C VAL A 217 -0.99 -19.51 -21.33
N SER A 218 -2.31 -19.37 -21.25
CA SER A 218 -3.04 -18.19 -21.73
C SER A 218 -3.38 -17.32 -20.52
N LEU A 219 -3.00 -16.05 -20.54
CA LEU A 219 -3.27 -15.11 -19.44
C LEU A 219 -4.27 -14.07 -19.90
N ASP A 220 -5.25 -13.79 -19.05
CA ASP A 220 -6.11 -12.62 -19.19
C ASP A 220 -5.28 -11.33 -18.99
N ASP A 221 -5.63 -10.27 -19.72
CA ASP A 221 -4.95 -8.97 -19.61
C ASP A 221 -5.02 -8.40 -18.18
N HIS A 222 -6.10 -8.67 -17.46
CA HIS A 222 -6.29 -8.27 -16.06
C HIS A 222 -5.30 -8.95 -15.12
N LEU A 223 -5.10 -10.27 -15.27
CA LEU A 223 -4.13 -11.03 -14.47
C LEU A 223 -2.69 -10.62 -14.77
N THR A 224 -2.43 -10.20 -16.00
CA THR A 224 -1.10 -9.76 -16.44
C THR A 224 -0.60 -8.54 -15.64
N HIS A 225 -1.49 -7.62 -15.27
CA HIS A 225 -1.16 -6.49 -14.42
C HIS A 225 -0.72 -6.93 -13.02
N TYR A 226 -1.52 -7.79 -12.38
CA TYR A 226 -1.23 -8.30 -11.03
C TYR A 226 0.06 -9.08 -10.97
N ILE A 227 0.32 -9.94 -11.95
CA ILE A 227 1.59 -10.67 -12.01
C ILE A 227 2.76 -9.68 -12.10
N GLN A 228 2.67 -8.64 -12.93
CA GLN A 228 3.74 -7.65 -13.05
C GLN A 228 4.01 -6.92 -11.72
N GLU A 229 2.96 -6.58 -10.98
CA GLU A 229 3.07 -5.93 -9.66
C GLU A 229 3.72 -6.87 -8.63
N GLU A 230 3.31 -8.13 -8.58
CA GLU A 230 3.91 -9.13 -7.69
C GLU A 230 5.39 -9.39 -8.00
N LEU A 231 5.77 -9.39 -9.29
CA LEU A 231 7.17 -9.51 -9.69
C LEU A 231 8.00 -8.28 -9.30
N ASN A 232 7.43 -7.08 -9.38
CA ASN A 232 8.11 -5.86 -8.97
C ASN A 232 8.20 -5.74 -7.43
N LEU A 233 7.18 -6.25 -6.72
CA LEU A 233 7.17 -6.41 -5.28
C LEU A 233 8.26 -7.38 -4.82
N ALA A 234 8.39 -8.54 -5.48
CA ALA A 234 9.45 -9.52 -5.21
C ALA A 234 10.86 -8.96 -5.47
N PHE A 235 11.02 -8.10 -6.47
CA PHE A 235 12.27 -7.40 -6.72
C PHE A 235 12.58 -6.32 -5.68
N ALA A 236 11.61 -5.89 -4.88
CA ALA A 236 11.70 -4.76 -3.95
C ALA A 236 12.06 -3.44 -4.63
N TYR A 237 11.23 -3.00 -5.58
CA TYR A 237 11.36 -1.66 -6.18
C TYR A 237 10.02 -0.95 -6.37
N HIS A 238 9.85 0.23 -5.77
CA HIS A 238 8.74 1.17 -6.03
C HIS A 238 7.33 0.55 -6.09
N GLU A 239 6.98 -0.27 -5.10
CA GLU A 239 5.62 -0.81 -4.91
C GLU A 239 5.09 -0.61 -3.49
N MET A 240 3.77 -0.66 -3.41
CA MET A 240 3.07 -0.90 -2.16
C MET A 240 3.36 -2.31 -1.66
N ALA A 241 3.35 -2.52 -0.34
CA ALA A 241 3.63 -3.83 0.23
C ALA A 241 2.72 -4.13 1.44
N SER A 242 2.16 -5.33 1.42
CA SER A 242 1.30 -5.96 2.43
C SER A 242 2.09 -6.96 3.28
N LEU A 243 3.27 -7.39 2.83
CA LEU A 243 4.14 -8.35 3.52
C LEU A 243 4.53 -7.92 4.94
N HIS A 244 4.54 -6.61 5.21
CA HIS A 244 4.77 -6.07 6.55
C HIS A 244 3.54 -5.36 7.12
N ALA A 245 2.34 -5.69 6.65
CA ALA A 245 1.09 -5.15 7.18
C ALA A 245 1.01 -5.34 8.71
N ASP A 246 1.46 -6.49 9.24
CA ASP A 246 1.46 -6.71 10.67
C ASP A 246 2.31 -5.72 11.48
N ARG A 247 3.45 -5.29 10.92
CA ARG A 247 4.31 -4.27 11.55
C ARG A 247 3.66 -2.88 11.45
N MET A 248 3.05 -2.57 10.31
CA MET A 248 2.28 -1.33 10.12
C MET A 248 1.09 -1.24 11.09
N PHE A 249 0.31 -2.30 11.25
CA PHE A 249 -0.83 -2.28 12.18
C PHE A 249 -0.39 -2.25 13.65
N LYS A 250 0.71 -2.93 14.01
CA LYS A 250 1.32 -2.77 15.34
C LYS A 250 1.75 -1.32 15.63
N TRP A 251 2.27 -0.63 14.61
CA TRP A 251 2.56 0.81 14.71
C TRP A 251 1.30 1.63 14.95
N PHE A 252 0.20 1.36 14.24
CA PHE A 252 -1.05 2.05 14.50
C PHE A 252 -1.55 1.80 15.92
N GLU A 253 -1.61 0.53 16.33
CA GLU A 253 -2.06 0.08 17.65
C GLU A 253 -1.25 0.70 18.80
N SER A 254 0.06 0.87 18.64
CA SER A 254 0.90 1.50 19.67
C SER A 254 0.59 2.98 19.92
N HIS A 255 -0.10 3.64 18.98
CA HIS A 255 -0.42 5.07 19.00
C HIS A 255 -1.93 5.36 19.19
N MET A 256 -2.74 4.34 19.46
CA MET A 256 -4.20 4.46 19.62
C MET A 256 -4.67 4.89 21.02
N LYS A 257 -3.73 5.24 21.89
CA LYS A 257 -4.01 5.64 23.27
C LYS A 257 -4.39 7.12 23.37
#